data_AF-A0A559NU32-F1
#
_entry.id   AF-A0A559NU32-F1
#
_cell.length_a   1.000
_cell.length_b   1.000
_cell.length_c   1.000
_cell.angle_alpha   90.00
_cell.angle_beta   90.00
_cell.angle_gamma   90.00
#
_symmetry.space_group_name_H-M   'P 1'
#
loop_
_entity.id
_entity.type
_entity.pdbx_description
1 polymer ?
#
loop_
_entity_poly.entity_id
_entity_poly.type
_entity_poly.pdbx_seq_one_letter_code
_entity_poly.pdbx_strand_id
1 'polypeptide(L)'
;MQITNNILMIRPVSFRMNEQTAVNNYFMEDIDMKNRAINIKAQEEFDVFVSTLKGKGVNVIVVNDTYEPDTPDSIFPNNWISFHANGTVGVYPMYAENRRNERREDILEILEEKGFMIIEVIDYTSAEEEGIFLEGTGSILLDRVNKKAYCALSERADEELFIEFCEDFDCFPVIFTANQSVDGKRLPIYHTNVMMALAEDFAIICSDTIDDKKERKNVLDHLKKDGRVIITITEQQMHHFAGNMLQVLGADDKRYMVMSSAAYTSLTKEQITMIEKHCSILHSSLSTIETCGGGSARCMMAEVFLPKGRV
;
A
#
# COMPACT_ATOMS: atom_id res chain seq x y z
N MET A 1 16.51 -2.27 -7.33
CA MET A 1 16.51 -2.19 -5.85
C MET A 1 15.11 -2.56 -5.39
N GLN A 2 14.96 -3.41 -4.37
CA GLN A 2 13.62 -3.85 -3.91
C GLN A 2 13.00 -2.89 -2.89
N ILE A 3 13.82 -2.32 -2.01
CA ILE A 3 13.40 -1.46 -0.90
C ILE A 3 14.09 -0.10 -0.98
N THR A 4 13.46 0.94 -0.47
CA THR A 4 14.00 2.32 -0.49
C THR A 4 14.04 2.90 0.92
N ASN A 5 14.84 3.94 1.11
CA ASN A 5 14.79 4.77 2.30
C ASN A 5 13.91 6.03 2.12
N ASN A 6 13.36 6.29 0.93
CA ASN A 6 12.53 7.47 0.66
C ASN A 6 11.07 7.08 0.57
N ILE A 7 10.23 7.68 1.41
CA ILE A 7 8.79 7.38 1.48
C ILE A 7 8.02 8.70 1.40
N LEU A 8 7.04 8.77 0.50
CA LEU A 8 6.02 9.82 0.48
C LEU A 8 4.84 9.39 1.37
N MET A 9 4.39 10.31 2.21
CA MET A 9 3.19 10.15 3.04
C MET A 9 2.35 11.43 3.01
N ILE A 10 1.03 11.28 3.03
CA ILE A 10 0.09 12.40 2.99
C ILE A 10 -0.55 12.57 4.37
N ARG A 11 -0.33 13.72 5.00
CA ARG A 11 -0.92 14.03 6.31
C ARG A 11 -2.37 14.48 6.11
N PRO A 12 -3.37 13.77 6.66
CA PRO A 12 -4.77 14.07 6.40
C PRO A 12 -5.21 15.39 7.04
N VAL A 13 -6.22 16.05 6.45
CA VAL A 13 -6.89 17.23 7.04
C VAL A 13 -8.36 17.02 7.38
N SER A 14 -9.02 16.03 6.76
CA SER A 14 -10.45 15.71 6.90
C SER A 14 -10.74 14.19 6.97
N PHE A 15 -9.81 13.41 7.54
CA PHE A 15 -9.91 11.95 7.63
C PHE A 15 -11.14 11.49 8.40
N ARG A 16 -11.90 10.58 7.79
CA ARG A 16 -13.11 9.96 8.32
C ARG A 16 -13.41 8.69 7.53
N MET A 17 -14.45 7.96 7.94
CA MET A 17 -14.95 6.84 7.16
C MET A 17 -15.57 7.37 5.86
N ASN A 18 -14.97 7.03 4.72
CA ASN A 18 -15.40 7.51 3.40
C ASN A 18 -16.74 6.87 2.99
N GLU A 19 -17.71 7.71 2.66
CA GLU A 19 -19.09 7.31 2.35
C GLU A 19 -19.22 6.56 1.01
N GLN A 20 -18.26 6.74 0.09
CA GLN A 20 -18.22 6.03 -1.19
C GLN A 20 -17.51 4.67 -1.10
N THR A 21 -16.73 4.44 -0.04
CA THR A 21 -16.03 3.17 0.19
C THR A 21 -16.62 2.38 1.36
N ALA A 22 -17.38 3.03 2.26
CA ALA A 22 -18.08 2.41 3.37
C ALA A 22 -19.60 2.45 3.17
N VAL A 23 -20.25 1.29 3.35
CA VAL A 23 -21.71 1.17 3.19
C VAL A 23 -22.43 1.81 4.40
N ASN A 24 -22.85 3.08 4.22
CA ASN A 24 -23.87 3.90 4.91
C ASN A 24 -23.88 4.04 6.46
N ASN A 25 -24.07 5.28 6.93
CA ASN A 25 -24.89 5.57 8.12
C ASN A 25 -25.40 7.04 8.18
N TYR A 26 -26.67 7.20 8.57
CA TYR A 26 -27.45 8.46 8.57
C TYR A 26 -27.50 9.09 9.97
N PHE A 27 -26.97 10.30 10.21
CA PHE A 27 -27.34 11.33 11.25
C PHE A 27 -26.32 12.50 11.26
N MET A 28 -26.63 13.70 10.72
CA MET A 28 -25.58 14.69 10.32
C MET A 28 -24.85 15.47 11.43
N GLU A 29 -25.49 15.96 12.50
CA GLU A 29 -24.80 16.85 13.48
C GLU A 29 -23.84 16.11 14.44
N ASP A 30 -24.19 14.89 14.85
CA ASP A 30 -23.29 14.04 15.66
C ASP A 30 -22.11 13.48 14.84
N ILE A 31 -22.26 13.42 13.51
CA ILE A 31 -21.22 12.94 12.60
C ILE A 31 -20.07 13.95 12.50
N ASP A 32 -20.34 15.25 12.43
CA ASP A 32 -19.27 16.26 12.26
C ASP A 32 -18.32 16.35 13.46
N MET A 33 -18.88 16.37 14.68
CA MET A 33 -18.05 16.34 15.89
C MET A 33 -17.24 15.05 16.00
N LYS A 34 -17.85 13.92 15.63
CA LYS A 34 -17.19 12.61 15.60
C LYS A 34 -16.08 12.57 14.54
N ASN A 35 -16.32 13.09 13.35
CA ASN A 35 -15.35 13.16 12.25
C ASN A 35 -14.16 14.04 12.62
N ARG A 36 -14.39 15.19 13.25
CA ARG A 36 -13.30 16.03 13.76
C ARG A 36 -12.44 15.31 14.79
N ALA A 37 -13.06 14.58 15.72
CA ALA A 37 -12.34 13.79 16.71
C ALA A 37 -11.58 12.61 16.08
N ILE A 38 -12.14 11.97 15.05
CA ILE A 38 -11.48 10.92 14.26
C ILE A 38 -10.25 11.49 13.55
N ASN A 39 -10.39 12.62 12.85
CA ASN A 39 -9.28 13.25 12.14
C ASN A 39 -8.15 13.66 13.08
N ILE A 40 -8.45 14.21 14.26
CA ILE A 40 -7.42 14.56 15.27
C ILE A 40 -6.62 13.31 15.68
N LYS A 41 -7.32 12.21 15.99
CA LYS A 41 -6.65 10.96 16.37
C LYS A 41 -5.85 10.35 15.23
N ALA A 42 -6.37 10.39 14.00
CA ALA A 42 -5.66 9.92 12.82
C ALA A 42 -4.41 10.76 12.55
N GLN A 43 -4.47 12.08 12.74
CA GLN A 43 -3.30 12.97 12.68
C GLN A 43 -2.27 12.63 13.76
N GLU A 44 -2.69 12.36 15.00
CA GLU A 44 -1.80 11.93 16.08
C GLU A 44 -1.11 10.60 15.74
N GLU A 45 -1.87 9.60 15.29
CA GLU A 45 -1.34 8.30 14.84
C GLU A 45 -0.36 8.45 13.67
N PHE A 46 -0.71 9.28 12.68
CA PHE A 46 0.14 9.62 11.54
C PHE A 46 1.44 10.28 11.98
N ASP A 47 1.37 11.32 12.82
CA ASP A 47 2.54 12.10 13.25
C ASP A 47 3.49 11.23 14.10
N VAL A 48 2.96 10.34 14.94
CA VAL A 48 3.73 9.34 15.69
C VAL A 48 4.39 8.35 14.74
N PHE A 49 3.68 7.87 13.71
CA PHE A 49 4.21 6.92 12.75
C PHE A 49 5.34 7.53 11.91
N VAL A 50 5.16 8.75 11.40
CA VAL A 50 6.20 9.53 10.72
C VAL A 50 7.42 9.73 11.61
N SER A 51 7.22 10.11 12.88
CA SER A 51 8.32 10.30 13.83
C SER A 51 9.07 9.00 14.11
N THR A 52 8.35 7.89 14.20
CA THR A 52 8.91 6.54 14.39
C THR A 52 9.80 6.13 13.21
N LEU A 53 9.34 6.35 11.96
CA LEU A 53 10.09 6.09 10.74
C LEU A 53 11.35 6.97 10.63
N LYS A 54 11.18 8.29 10.80
CA LYS A 54 12.29 9.26 10.77
C LYS A 54 13.33 8.95 11.86
N GLY A 55 12.89 8.53 13.04
CA GLY A 55 13.75 8.09 14.14
C GLY A 55 14.60 6.85 13.83
N LYS A 56 14.27 6.09 12.79
CA LYS A 56 15.10 4.99 12.25
C LYS A 56 15.94 5.37 11.04
N GLY A 57 15.92 6.64 10.62
CA GLY A 57 16.67 7.15 9.47
C GLY A 57 15.98 6.98 8.12
N VAL A 58 14.69 6.65 8.09
CA VAL A 58 13.87 6.68 6.87
C VAL A 58 13.63 8.15 6.48
N ASN A 59 13.88 8.50 5.23
CA ASN A 59 13.57 9.80 4.67
C ASN A 59 12.06 9.88 4.33
N VAL A 60 11.27 10.36 5.29
CA VAL A 60 9.82 10.54 5.11
C VAL A 60 9.51 11.96 4.62
N ILE A 61 9.00 12.03 3.40
CA ILE A 61 8.51 13.22 2.71
C ILE A 61 7.03 13.34 3.03
N VAL A 62 6.69 14.29 3.91
CA VAL A 62 5.31 14.55 4.29
C VAL A 62 4.78 15.71 3.47
N VAL A 63 3.65 15.50 2.80
CA VAL A 63 2.84 16.55 2.17
C VAL A 63 1.54 16.66 2.95
N ASN A 64 1.10 17.89 3.24
CA ASN A 64 -0.20 18.09 3.87
C ASN A 64 -1.31 17.98 2.82
N ASP A 65 -2.37 17.28 3.17
CA ASP A 65 -3.58 17.28 2.37
C ASP A 65 -4.25 18.68 2.35
N THR A 66 -5.20 18.87 1.45
CA THR A 66 -5.99 20.09 1.29
C THR A 66 -7.44 19.85 1.67
N TYR A 67 -8.13 20.88 2.17
CA TYR A 67 -9.57 20.74 2.53
C TYR A 67 -10.47 20.60 1.30
N GLU A 68 -10.02 21.15 0.17
CA GLU A 68 -10.69 21.07 -1.12
C GLU A 68 -9.68 20.52 -2.13
N PRO A 69 -10.01 19.45 -2.88
CA PRO A 69 -11.27 18.69 -2.84
C PRO A 69 -11.43 17.85 -1.55
N ASP A 70 -12.67 17.42 -1.25
CA ASP A 70 -12.96 16.57 -0.07
C ASP A 70 -12.54 15.11 -0.31
N THR A 71 -11.32 14.78 0.13
CA THR A 71 -10.67 13.48 -0.07
C THR A 71 -10.32 12.79 1.26
N PRO A 72 -11.29 12.12 1.92
CA PRO A 72 -11.08 11.54 3.24
C PRO A 72 -10.02 10.42 3.30
N ASP A 73 -9.73 9.76 2.16
CA ASP A 73 -8.78 8.64 2.05
C ASP A 73 -7.40 9.05 1.48
N SER A 74 -7.15 10.37 1.31
CA SER A 74 -5.88 10.91 0.75
C SER A 74 -4.62 10.46 1.49
N ILE A 75 -4.77 10.04 2.75
CA ILE A 75 -3.72 9.44 3.59
C ILE A 75 -3.08 8.18 2.95
N PHE A 76 -3.72 7.56 1.95
CA PHE A 76 -3.25 6.35 1.26
C PHE A 76 -2.76 6.65 -0.17
N PRO A 77 -1.61 7.36 -0.35
CA PRO A 77 -1.13 7.75 -1.68
C PRO A 77 -0.71 6.56 -2.54
N ASN A 78 -0.41 5.43 -1.92
CA ASN A 78 0.07 4.23 -2.61
C ASN A 78 -0.95 3.66 -3.63
N ASN A 79 -2.22 4.06 -3.53
CA ASN A 79 -3.29 3.63 -4.41
C ASN A 79 -3.32 4.38 -5.74
N TRP A 80 -2.87 5.64 -5.79
CA TRP A 80 -2.99 6.45 -7.00
C TRP A 80 -1.66 6.82 -7.63
N ILE A 81 -0.52 6.66 -6.92
CA ILE A 81 0.81 6.95 -7.45
C ILE A 81 1.87 5.88 -7.13
N SER A 82 2.81 5.69 -8.04
CA SER A 82 4.03 4.92 -7.82
C SER A 82 5.25 5.56 -8.47
N PHE A 83 6.43 5.30 -7.91
CA PHE A 83 7.69 5.93 -8.31
C PHE A 83 8.73 4.86 -8.63
N HIS A 84 9.47 5.03 -9.73
CA HIS A 84 10.36 3.99 -10.26
C HIS A 84 11.79 4.46 -10.48
N ALA A 85 12.73 3.52 -10.42
CA ALA A 85 14.17 3.82 -10.41
C ALA A 85 14.71 4.36 -11.74
N ASN A 86 13.97 4.18 -12.83
CA ASN A 86 14.25 4.76 -14.14
C ASN A 86 13.74 6.21 -14.27
N GLY A 87 13.15 6.79 -13.22
CA GLY A 87 12.60 8.15 -13.26
C GLY A 87 11.14 8.22 -13.72
N THR A 88 10.50 7.07 -13.98
CA THR A 88 9.08 7.02 -14.34
C THR A 88 8.19 7.14 -13.10
N VAL A 89 7.10 7.88 -13.22
CA VAL A 89 5.98 7.94 -12.27
C VAL A 89 4.76 7.28 -12.90
N GLY A 90 4.10 6.38 -12.19
CA GLY A 90 2.81 5.84 -12.61
C GLY A 90 1.67 6.54 -11.87
N VAL A 91 0.65 7.00 -12.59
CA VAL A 91 -0.58 7.59 -12.05
C VAL A 91 -1.76 6.69 -12.43
N TYR A 92 -2.61 6.38 -11.45
CA TYR A 92 -3.54 5.25 -11.56
C TYR A 92 -5.02 5.63 -11.48
N PRO A 93 -5.90 4.87 -12.19
CA PRO A 93 -7.33 5.03 -12.09
C PRO A 93 -7.87 4.46 -10.78
N MET A 94 -8.80 5.19 -10.17
CA MET A 94 -9.38 4.89 -8.86
C MET A 94 -10.86 4.54 -8.97
N TYR A 95 -11.28 3.46 -8.31
CA TYR A 95 -12.65 2.96 -8.37
C TYR A 95 -13.65 3.98 -7.83
N ALA A 96 -13.41 4.47 -6.60
CA ALA A 96 -14.27 5.46 -5.96
C ALA A 96 -14.02 6.86 -6.54
N GLU A 97 -15.10 7.55 -6.94
CA GLU A 97 -15.03 8.84 -7.62
C GLU A 97 -14.34 9.92 -6.78
N ASN A 98 -14.62 9.98 -5.48
CA ASN A 98 -13.98 10.99 -4.62
C ASN A 98 -12.47 10.76 -4.47
N ARG A 99 -12.00 9.52 -4.58
CA ARG A 99 -10.57 9.19 -4.52
C ARG A 99 -9.81 9.61 -5.76
N ARG A 100 -10.49 9.82 -6.90
CA ARG A 100 -9.88 10.35 -8.14
C ARG A 100 -9.30 11.75 -7.93
N ASN A 101 -9.90 12.51 -7.02
CA ASN A 101 -9.48 13.85 -6.65
C ASN A 101 -8.28 13.87 -5.69
N GLU A 102 -7.78 12.71 -5.23
CA GLU A 102 -6.55 12.60 -4.41
C GLU A 102 -5.28 12.84 -5.23
N ARG A 103 -5.37 12.68 -6.56
CA ARG A 103 -4.25 12.87 -7.48
C ARG A 103 -3.84 14.33 -7.51
N ARG A 104 -2.56 14.58 -7.18
CA ARG A 104 -2.03 15.92 -6.94
C ARG A 104 -0.71 16.14 -7.68
N GLU A 105 -0.74 17.03 -8.68
CA GLU A 105 0.44 17.40 -9.47
C GLU A 105 1.51 18.10 -8.62
N ASP A 106 1.11 18.91 -7.63
CA ASP A 106 2.03 19.65 -6.77
C ASP A 106 2.95 18.73 -5.94
N ILE A 107 2.56 17.48 -5.72
CA ILE A 107 3.41 16.47 -5.09
C ILE A 107 4.63 16.15 -5.96
N LEU A 108 4.48 16.14 -7.28
CA LEU A 108 5.58 15.90 -8.21
C LEU A 108 6.59 17.05 -8.14
N GLU A 109 6.11 18.29 -8.13
CA GLU A 109 6.94 19.49 -7.96
C GLU A 109 7.72 19.44 -6.64
N ILE A 110 7.06 19.09 -5.52
CA ILE A 110 7.70 18.94 -4.21
C ILE A 110 8.82 17.87 -4.24
N LEU A 111 8.63 16.79 -5.00
CA LEU A 111 9.67 15.76 -5.15
C LEU A 111 10.85 16.28 -5.98
N GLU A 112 10.60 17.02 -7.05
CA GLU A 112 11.66 17.64 -7.85
C GLU A 112 12.45 18.68 -7.06
N GLU A 113 11.78 19.53 -6.27
CA GLU A 113 12.43 20.48 -5.35
C GLU A 113 13.31 19.77 -4.30
N LYS A 114 12.96 18.53 -3.94
CA LYS A 114 13.77 17.66 -3.05
C LYS A 114 14.89 16.92 -3.79
N GLY A 115 15.09 17.21 -5.07
CA GLY A 115 16.17 16.70 -5.90
C GLY A 115 15.91 15.33 -6.53
N PHE A 116 14.67 14.83 -6.50
CA PHE A 116 14.29 13.65 -7.27
C PHE A 116 14.08 14.04 -8.74
N MET A 117 14.48 13.17 -9.66
CA MET A 117 14.30 13.41 -11.09
C MET A 117 13.13 12.59 -11.60
N ILE A 118 12.14 13.28 -12.14
CA ILE A 118 11.03 12.69 -12.89
C ILE A 118 11.38 12.84 -14.37
N ILE A 119 11.40 11.72 -15.10
CA ILE A 119 11.72 11.67 -16.53
C ILE A 119 10.44 11.53 -17.34
N GLU A 120 9.49 10.77 -16.83
CA GLU A 120 8.26 10.42 -17.52
C GLU A 120 7.14 10.18 -16.51
N VAL A 121 5.93 10.53 -16.91
CA VAL A 121 4.70 10.19 -16.19
C VAL A 121 3.87 9.31 -17.13
N ILE A 122 3.57 8.10 -16.69
CA ILE A 122 2.62 7.21 -17.37
C ILE A 122 1.29 7.33 -16.61
N ASP A 123 0.27 7.79 -17.32
CA ASP A 123 -1.05 8.10 -16.77
C ASP A 123 -2.10 7.14 -17.32
N TYR A 124 -2.64 6.30 -16.43
CA TYR A 124 -3.68 5.31 -16.73
C TYR A 124 -5.10 5.82 -16.43
N THR A 125 -5.27 7.08 -16.03
CA THR A 125 -6.55 7.60 -15.50
C THR A 125 -7.68 7.64 -16.52
N SER A 126 -7.37 7.67 -17.83
CA SER A 126 -8.40 7.61 -18.88
C SER A 126 -9.23 6.31 -18.85
N ALA A 127 -8.70 5.24 -18.27
CA ALA A 127 -9.42 3.97 -18.10
C ALA A 127 -10.70 4.12 -17.23
N GLU A 128 -10.77 5.17 -16.38
CA GLU A 128 -11.94 5.47 -15.56
C GLU A 128 -13.18 5.77 -16.40
N GLU A 129 -13.03 6.28 -17.63
CA GLU A 129 -14.13 6.56 -18.57
C GLU A 129 -14.85 5.28 -19.02
N GLU A 130 -14.15 4.15 -18.97
CA GLU A 130 -14.65 2.83 -19.34
C GLU A 130 -15.01 1.97 -18.11
N GLY A 131 -14.87 2.52 -16.90
CA GLY A 131 -15.09 1.80 -15.65
C GLY A 131 -14.02 0.75 -15.34
N ILE A 132 -12.81 0.94 -15.88
CA ILE A 132 -11.64 0.08 -15.67
C ILE A 132 -10.73 0.73 -14.62
N PHE A 133 -10.25 -0.07 -13.67
CA PHE A 133 -9.51 0.44 -12.51
C PHE A 133 -8.31 -0.41 -12.14
N LEU A 134 -7.28 0.23 -11.57
CA LEU A 134 -6.05 -0.42 -11.11
C LEU A 134 -5.44 0.45 -10.03
N GLU A 135 -5.79 0.22 -8.76
CA GLU A 135 -5.40 1.10 -7.63
C GLU A 135 -3.94 0.90 -7.17
N GLY A 136 -3.02 1.16 -8.08
CA GLY A 136 -1.59 1.34 -7.85
C GLY A 136 -0.96 0.22 -7.06
N THR A 137 -0.09 0.57 -6.12
CA THR A 137 0.61 -0.41 -5.28
C THR A 137 -0.25 -0.99 -4.14
N GLY A 138 -1.52 -0.59 -4.07
CA GLY A 138 -2.55 -1.31 -3.32
C GLY A 138 -2.88 -2.64 -4.00
N SER A 139 -3.17 -2.56 -5.29
CA SER A 139 -3.48 -3.71 -6.15
C SER A 139 -2.22 -4.43 -6.65
N ILE A 140 -1.09 -3.74 -6.80
CA ILE A 140 0.13 -4.28 -7.42
C ILE A 140 1.27 -4.44 -6.41
N LEU A 141 1.78 -5.66 -6.29
CA LEU A 141 3.02 -5.93 -5.56
C LEU A 141 4.19 -6.12 -6.54
N LEU A 142 5.16 -5.21 -6.47
CA LEU A 142 6.30 -5.19 -7.38
C LEU A 142 7.50 -5.95 -6.78
N ASP A 143 7.87 -7.06 -7.40
CA ASP A 143 9.22 -7.62 -7.26
C ASP A 143 10.13 -6.92 -8.28
N ARG A 144 10.76 -5.85 -7.81
CA ARG A 144 11.56 -4.94 -8.64
C ARG A 144 12.89 -5.57 -9.05
N VAL A 145 13.37 -6.57 -8.33
CA VAL A 145 14.65 -7.24 -8.62
C VAL A 145 14.44 -8.32 -9.68
N ASN A 146 13.36 -9.09 -9.57
CA ASN A 146 13.05 -10.17 -10.50
C ASN A 146 12.14 -9.74 -11.65
N LYS A 147 11.81 -8.45 -11.73
CA LYS A 147 10.90 -7.86 -12.73
C LYS A 147 9.58 -8.63 -12.80
N LYS A 148 8.89 -8.74 -11.67
CA LYS A 148 7.55 -9.36 -11.60
C LYS A 148 6.57 -8.43 -10.90
N ALA A 149 5.32 -8.51 -11.29
CA ALA A 149 4.22 -7.87 -10.60
C ALA A 149 3.18 -8.92 -10.21
N TYR A 150 2.72 -8.89 -8.96
CA TYR A 150 1.69 -9.77 -8.44
C TYR A 150 0.40 -8.98 -8.25
N CYS A 151 -0.71 -9.50 -8.78
CA CYS A 151 -2.00 -8.84 -8.72
C CYS A 151 -3.11 -9.86 -8.46
N ALA A 152 -3.85 -9.66 -7.38
CA ALA A 152 -5.13 -10.29 -7.12
C ALA A 152 -6.23 -9.47 -7.82
N LEU A 153 -6.97 -10.08 -8.75
CA LEU A 153 -8.03 -9.40 -9.48
C LEU A 153 -9.20 -9.02 -8.54
N SER A 154 -9.75 -7.82 -8.75
CA SER A 154 -10.87 -7.28 -7.99
C SER A 154 -11.56 -6.16 -8.77
N GLU A 155 -12.62 -5.57 -8.22
CA GLU A 155 -13.24 -4.35 -8.78
C GLU A 155 -12.27 -3.15 -8.84
N ARG A 156 -11.12 -3.23 -8.16
CA ARG A 156 -10.07 -2.21 -8.09
C ARG A 156 -8.79 -2.61 -8.83
N ALA A 157 -8.84 -3.72 -9.58
CA ALA A 157 -7.69 -4.30 -10.26
C ALA A 157 -8.15 -5.12 -11.47
N ASP A 158 -8.28 -4.44 -12.61
CA ASP A 158 -8.61 -5.04 -13.89
C ASP A 158 -7.41 -5.82 -14.48
N GLU A 159 -7.70 -6.92 -15.16
CA GLU A 159 -6.69 -7.82 -15.72
C GLU A 159 -5.97 -7.19 -16.93
N GLU A 160 -6.71 -6.58 -17.86
CA GLU A 160 -6.14 -6.04 -19.10
C GLU A 160 -5.26 -4.82 -18.80
N LEU A 161 -5.75 -3.92 -17.95
CA LEU A 161 -4.96 -2.75 -17.53
C LEU A 161 -3.74 -3.14 -16.70
N PHE A 162 -3.83 -4.21 -15.91
CA PHE A 162 -2.66 -4.73 -15.19
C PHE A 162 -1.61 -5.33 -16.15
N ILE A 163 -2.04 -6.01 -17.23
CA ILE A 163 -1.14 -6.53 -18.26
C ILE A 163 -0.46 -5.36 -18.98
N GLU A 164 -1.21 -4.32 -19.37
CA GLU A 164 -0.65 -3.10 -19.96
C GLU A 164 0.42 -2.47 -19.06
N PHE A 165 0.12 -2.30 -17.77
CA PHE A 165 1.10 -1.85 -16.78
C PHE A 165 2.35 -2.74 -16.77
N CYS A 166 2.20 -4.06 -16.86
CA CYS A 166 3.33 -4.98 -16.87
C CYS A 166 4.20 -4.82 -18.14
N GLU A 167 3.59 -4.53 -19.28
CA GLU A 167 4.29 -4.26 -20.53
C GLU A 167 5.08 -2.95 -20.47
N ASP A 168 4.46 -1.86 -20.00
CA ASP A 168 5.10 -0.55 -19.87
C ASP A 168 6.28 -0.56 -18.89
N PHE A 169 6.15 -1.31 -17.80
CA PHE A 169 7.17 -1.38 -16.74
C PHE A 169 8.13 -2.57 -16.89
N ASP A 170 8.08 -3.29 -18.02
CA ASP A 170 8.94 -4.46 -18.34
C ASP A 170 8.99 -5.47 -17.18
N CYS A 171 7.81 -5.88 -16.71
CA CYS A 171 7.69 -6.88 -15.65
C CYS A 171 6.76 -8.03 -16.05
N PHE A 172 7.03 -9.22 -15.50
CA PHE A 172 6.25 -10.42 -15.77
C PHE A 172 5.01 -10.45 -14.86
N PRO A 173 3.79 -10.57 -15.42
CA PRO A 173 2.56 -10.59 -14.65
C PRO A 173 2.35 -11.93 -13.93
N VAL A 174 2.01 -11.87 -12.65
CA VAL A 174 1.53 -12.99 -11.83
C VAL A 174 0.12 -12.67 -11.34
N ILE A 175 -0.86 -13.07 -12.13
CA ILE A 175 -2.28 -12.81 -11.91
C ILE A 175 -2.93 -13.98 -11.18
N PHE A 176 -3.83 -13.68 -10.24
CA PHE A 176 -4.61 -14.68 -9.50
C PHE A 176 -5.89 -14.07 -8.92
N THR A 177 -6.77 -14.92 -8.39
CA THR A 177 -7.97 -14.51 -7.66
C THR A 177 -7.78 -14.77 -6.16
N ALA A 178 -8.19 -13.82 -5.32
CA ALA A 178 -8.12 -13.98 -3.87
C ALA A 178 -9.43 -13.57 -3.19
N ASN A 179 -9.90 -14.42 -2.27
CA ASN A 179 -11.13 -14.21 -1.52
C ASN A 179 -10.89 -14.29 0.00
N GLN A 180 -11.78 -13.66 0.75
CA GLN A 180 -11.82 -13.64 2.21
C GLN A 180 -13.19 -14.10 2.71
N SER A 181 -13.21 -14.58 3.96
CA SER A 181 -14.44 -15.05 4.60
C SER A 181 -15.20 -13.88 5.27
N VAL A 182 -16.38 -13.54 4.75
CA VAL A 182 -17.27 -12.50 5.31
C VAL A 182 -18.67 -13.10 5.48
N ASP A 183 -19.17 -13.16 6.72
CA ASP A 183 -20.49 -13.73 7.07
C ASP A 183 -20.73 -15.13 6.46
N GLY A 184 -19.69 -15.97 6.45
CA GLY A 184 -19.73 -17.33 5.90
C GLY A 184 -19.70 -17.42 4.37
N LYS A 185 -19.49 -16.31 3.66
CA LYS A 185 -19.30 -16.26 2.20
C LYS A 185 -17.84 -15.97 1.85
N ARG A 186 -17.39 -16.47 0.70
CA ARG A 186 -16.11 -16.07 0.08
C ARG A 186 -16.36 -14.84 -0.79
N LEU A 187 -15.77 -13.72 -0.43
CA LEU A 187 -15.87 -12.46 -1.17
C LEU A 187 -14.48 -12.01 -1.63
N PRO A 188 -14.34 -11.29 -2.75
CA PRO A 188 -13.06 -10.80 -3.22
C PRO A 188 -12.32 -9.96 -2.18
N ILE A 189 -10.99 -10.10 -2.16
CA ILE A 189 -10.10 -9.17 -1.48
C ILE A 189 -9.85 -8.00 -2.42
N TYR A 190 -10.06 -6.79 -1.94
CA TYR A 190 -10.07 -5.62 -2.80
C TYR A 190 -8.67 -5.16 -3.25
N HIS A 191 -7.63 -5.39 -2.44
CA HIS A 191 -6.23 -5.04 -2.73
C HIS A 191 -5.30 -6.19 -2.38
N THR A 192 -4.35 -6.48 -3.27
CA THR A 192 -3.33 -7.52 -3.06
C THR A 192 -2.49 -7.26 -1.81
N ASN A 193 -2.20 -5.99 -1.48
CA ASN A 193 -1.40 -5.61 -0.30
C ASN A 193 -2.11 -5.85 1.04
N VAL A 194 -3.38 -6.27 1.06
CA VAL A 194 -4.07 -6.70 2.27
C VAL A 194 -3.63 -8.10 2.65
N MET A 195 -3.40 -8.97 1.66
CA MET A 195 -3.11 -10.39 1.87
C MET A 195 -1.63 -10.76 1.71
N MET A 196 -0.80 -9.86 1.19
CA MET A 196 0.57 -10.16 0.83
C MET A 196 1.50 -8.95 0.98
N ALA A 197 2.76 -9.20 1.36
CA ALA A 197 3.86 -8.23 1.33
C ALA A 197 5.15 -8.87 0.79
N LEU A 198 5.94 -8.07 0.08
CA LEU A 198 7.26 -8.45 -0.45
C LEU A 198 8.37 -7.70 0.29
N ALA A 199 9.34 -8.44 0.82
CA ALA A 199 10.61 -7.91 1.35
C ALA A 199 11.75 -8.17 0.34
N GLU A 200 13.01 -8.12 0.74
CA GLU A 200 14.20 -8.45 -0.07
C GLU A 200 14.47 -9.95 -0.20
N ASP A 201 14.19 -10.74 0.83
CA ASP A 201 14.52 -12.18 0.86
C ASP A 201 13.33 -13.07 1.27
N PHE A 202 12.20 -12.45 1.62
CA PHE A 202 11.02 -13.17 2.09
C PHE A 202 9.74 -12.50 1.59
N ALA A 203 8.65 -13.26 1.64
CA ALA A 203 7.30 -12.78 1.38
C ALA A 203 6.38 -13.21 2.52
N ILE A 204 5.51 -12.30 2.93
CA ILE A 204 4.39 -12.61 3.82
C ILE A 204 3.16 -12.81 2.94
N ILE A 205 2.43 -13.89 3.13
CA ILE A 205 1.26 -14.19 2.29
C ILE A 205 0.19 -14.99 3.05
N CYS A 206 -1.06 -14.58 2.91
CA CYS A 206 -2.21 -15.40 3.28
C CYS A 206 -2.57 -16.32 2.10
N SER A 207 -1.86 -17.43 1.92
CA SER A 207 -2.09 -18.28 0.74
C SER A 207 -3.46 -18.97 0.71
N ASP A 208 -4.17 -19.01 1.84
CA ASP A 208 -5.50 -19.62 1.94
C ASP A 208 -6.59 -18.75 1.33
N THR A 209 -6.32 -17.48 1.02
CA THR A 209 -7.23 -16.60 0.28
C THR A 209 -7.30 -16.97 -1.21
N ILE A 210 -6.28 -17.63 -1.74
CA ILE A 210 -6.22 -18.05 -3.15
C ILE A 210 -6.92 -19.40 -3.27
N ASP A 211 -8.24 -19.37 -3.48
CA ASP A 211 -9.10 -20.55 -3.46
C ASP A 211 -8.71 -21.59 -4.53
N ASP A 212 -8.35 -21.13 -5.73
CA ASP A 212 -7.85 -22.00 -6.80
C ASP A 212 -6.45 -22.56 -6.46
N LYS A 213 -6.36 -23.89 -6.42
CA LYS A 213 -5.12 -24.58 -6.02
C LYS A 213 -3.99 -24.41 -7.03
N LYS A 214 -4.30 -24.25 -8.32
CA LYS A 214 -3.29 -24.03 -9.37
C LYS A 214 -2.74 -22.62 -9.29
N GLU A 215 -3.60 -21.61 -9.12
CA GLU A 215 -3.18 -20.23 -8.90
C GLU A 215 -2.34 -20.09 -7.64
N ARG A 216 -2.80 -20.68 -6.52
CA ARG A 216 -2.05 -20.68 -5.25
C ARG A 216 -0.67 -21.30 -5.42
N LYS A 217 -0.61 -22.45 -6.10
CA LYS A 217 0.67 -23.11 -6.40
C LYS A 217 1.54 -22.21 -7.28
N ASN A 218 0.97 -21.59 -8.31
CA ASN A 218 1.70 -20.71 -9.22
C ASN A 218 2.34 -19.53 -8.49
N VAL A 219 1.57 -18.81 -7.66
CA VAL A 219 2.07 -17.68 -6.86
C VAL A 219 3.22 -18.12 -5.95
N LEU A 220 3.03 -19.22 -5.21
CA LEU A 220 4.05 -19.74 -4.30
C LEU A 220 5.30 -20.25 -5.04
N ASP A 221 5.13 -20.87 -6.21
CA ASP A 221 6.25 -21.33 -7.04
C ASP A 221 7.07 -20.14 -7.56
N HIS A 222 6.41 -19.07 -8.03
CA HIS A 222 7.10 -17.85 -8.47
C HIS A 222 7.96 -17.26 -7.35
N LEU A 223 7.38 -17.08 -6.16
CA LEU A 223 8.10 -16.55 -5.00
C LEU A 223 9.29 -17.45 -4.60
N LYS A 224 9.09 -18.77 -4.54
CA LYS A 224 10.17 -19.72 -4.20
C LYS A 224 11.27 -19.77 -5.25
N LYS A 225 10.91 -19.71 -6.54
CA LYS A 225 11.87 -19.70 -7.66
C LYS A 225 12.79 -18.48 -7.59
N ASP A 226 12.28 -17.37 -7.07
CA ASP A 226 13.03 -16.13 -6.86
C ASP A 226 13.76 -16.09 -5.50
N GLY A 227 13.86 -17.23 -4.82
CA GLY A 227 14.61 -17.36 -3.57
C GLY A 227 13.90 -16.83 -2.33
N ARG A 228 12.61 -16.47 -2.42
CA ARG A 228 11.87 -15.90 -1.28
C ARG A 228 11.53 -16.98 -0.25
N VAL A 229 11.87 -16.71 1.01
CA VAL A 229 11.30 -17.43 2.16
C VAL A 229 9.83 -17.08 2.29
N ILE A 230 8.96 -18.07 2.39
CA ILE A 230 7.51 -17.85 2.54
C ILE A 230 7.14 -17.86 4.02
N ILE A 231 6.58 -16.77 4.51
CA ILE A 231 5.98 -16.63 5.84
C ILE A 231 4.46 -16.60 5.65
N THR A 232 3.79 -17.72 5.92
CA THR A 232 2.34 -17.81 5.78
C THR A 232 1.63 -17.16 6.96
N ILE A 233 0.63 -16.32 6.68
CA ILE A 233 -0.29 -15.76 7.68
C ILE A 233 -1.70 -16.34 7.50
N THR A 234 -2.49 -16.36 8.57
CA THR A 234 -3.89 -16.81 8.51
C THR A 234 -4.81 -15.67 8.04
N GLU A 235 -6.04 -15.99 7.62
CA GLU A 235 -7.05 -14.96 7.32
C GLU A 235 -7.32 -14.07 8.54
N GLN A 236 -7.30 -14.64 9.75
CA GLN A 236 -7.44 -13.85 10.99
C GLN A 236 -6.32 -12.82 11.13
N GLN A 237 -5.07 -13.19 10.85
CA GLN A 237 -3.93 -12.27 10.88
C GLN A 237 -4.01 -11.25 9.75
N MET A 238 -4.47 -11.65 8.56
CA MET A 238 -4.74 -10.75 7.44
C MET A 238 -5.76 -9.67 7.82
N HIS A 239 -6.85 -10.02 8.52
CA HIS A 239 -7.83 -9.05 9.03
C HIS A 239 -7.26 -8.13 10.14
N HIS A 240 -6.11 -8.47 10.72
CA HIS A 240 -5.32 -7.58 11.56
C HIS A 240 -4.16 -6.92 10.77
N PHE A 241 -4.31 -6.81 9.45
CA PHE A 241 -3.36 -6.14 8.55
C PHE A 241 -1.96 -6.79 8.47
N ALA A 242 -1.82 -8.08 8.80
CA ALA A 242 -0.53 -8.76 8.72
C ALA A 242 0.03 -8.88 7.28
N GLY A 243 -0.79 -8.72 6.25
CA GLY A 243 -0.32 -8.60 4.86
C GLY A 243 0.08 -7.16 4.49
N ASN A 244 -0.38 -6.15 5.23
CA ASN A 244 -0.19 -4.73 4.91
C ASN A 244 1.12 -4.18 5.50
N MET A 245 2.21 -4.82 5.13
CA MET A 245 3.54 -4.51 5.64
C MET A 245 4.46 -4.02 4.52
N LEU A 246 5.49 -3.26 4.89
CA LEU A 246 6.50 -2.75 3.96
C LEU A 246 7.89 -2.87 4.55
N GLN A 247 8.84 -3.44 3.80
CA GLN A 247 10.24 -3.40 4.18
C GLN A 247 10.88 -2.09 3.67
N VAL A 248 11.57 -1.36 4.55
CA VAL A 248 12.25 -0.11 4.23
C VAL A 248 13.69 -0.10 4.72
N LEU A 249 14.49 0.82 4.16
CA LEU A 249 15.84 1.12 4.61
C LEU A 249 15.84 2.31 5.58
N GLY A 250 16.45 2.12 6.74
CA GLY A 250 16.78 3.19 7.69
C GLY A 250 18.22 3.67 7.54
N ALA A 251 18.74 4.31 8.59
CA ALA A 251 20.14 4.71 8.68
C ALA A 251 21.07 3.48 8.62
N ASP A 252 22.28 3.69 8.10
CA ASP A 252 23.34 2.67 7.98
C ASP A 252 22.87 1.39 7.26
N ASP A 253 22.00 1.53 6.25
CA ASP A 253 21.38 0.45 5.47
C ASP A 253 20.66 -0.61 6.32
N LYS A 254 20.22 -0.23 7.53
CA LYS A 254 19.47 -1.13 8.41
C LYS A 254 18.06 -1.34 7.87
N ARG A 255 17.68 -2.60 7.71
CA ARG A 255 16.36 -3.01 7.20
C ARG A 255 15.33 -3.06 8.31
N TYR A 256 14.14 -2.56 8.01
CA TYR A 256 12.99 -2.60 8.91
C TYR A 256 11.76 -3.15 8.20
N MET A 257 11.11 -4.15 8.79
CA MET A 257 9.75 -4.52 8.40
C MET A 257 8.77 -3.64 9.16
N VAL A 258 8.11 -2.75 8.44
CA VAL A 258 7.16 -1.78 8.96
C VAL A 258 5.74 -2.36 8.92
N MET A 259 5.04 -2.28 10.04
CA MET A 259 3.66 -2.78 10.17
C MET A 259 2.89 -1.99 11.25
N SER A 260 1.58 -2.23 11.37
CA SER A 260 0.84 -1.70 12.53
C SER A 260 1.07 -2.55 13.79
N SER A 261 0.79 -1.97 14.95
CA SER A 261 0.80 -2.71 16.21
C SER A 261 -0.24 -3.84 16.25
N ALA A 262 -1.36 -3.70 15.53
CA ALA A 262 -2.37 -4.75 15.39
C ALA A 262 -1.79 -5.95 14.62
N ALA A 263 -1.13 -5.68 13.49
CA ALA A 263 -0.44 -6.69 12.70
C ALA A 263 0.63 -7.40 13.54
N TYR A 264 1.52 -6.65 14.18
CA TYR A 264 2.58 -7.21 15.04
C TYR A 264 2.02 -8.12 16.14
N THR A 265 0.99 -7.69 16.85
CA THR A 265 0.38 -8.45 17.95
C THR A 265 -0.33 -9.71 17.47
N SER A 266 -0.79 -9.74 16.22
CA SER A 266 -1.44 -10.92 15.63
C SER A 266 -0.46 -12.03 15.24
N LEU A 267 0.82 -11.70 15.04
CA LEU A 267 1.84 -12.66 14.61
C LEU A 267 2.21 -13.64 15.72
N THR A 268 2.52 -14.88 15.34
CA THR A 268 3.12 -15.85 16.26
C THR A 268 4.59 -15.53 16.53
N LYS A 269 5.14 -16.07 17.62
CA LYS A 269 6.56 -15.90 17.95
C LYS A 269 7.47 -16.45 16.84
N GLU A 270 7.05 -17.53 16.18
CA GLU A 270 7.77 -18.14 15.07
C GLU A 270 7.79 -17.20 13.86
N GLN A 271 6.66 -16.58 13.50
CA GLN A 271 6.58 -15.61 12.41
C GLN A 271 7.45 -14.37 12.69
N ILE A 272 7.38 -13.83 13.91
CA ILE A 272 8.24 -12.73 14.36
C ILE A 272 9.72 -13.12 14.22
N THR A 273 10.10 -14.29 14.74
CA THR A 273 11.48 -14.80 14.63
C THR A 273 11.91 -14.97 13.17
N MET A 274 11.02 -15.42 12.28
CA MET A 274 11.31 -15.54 10.85
C MET A 274 11.58 -14.17 10.22
N ILE A 275 10.79 -13.14 10.54
CA ILE A 275 11.02 -11.77 10.04
C ILE A 275 12.34 -11.21 10.61
N GLU A 276 12.57 -11.38 11.91
CA GLU A 276 13.75 -10.86 12.63
C GLU A 276 15.08 -11.46 12.20
N LYS A 277 15.07 -12.63 11.54
CA LYS A 277 16.26 -13.19 10.88
C LYS A 277 16.76 -12.32 9.72
N HIS A 278 15.87 -11.56 9.09
CA HIS A 278 16.18 -10.76 7.90
C HIS A 278 16.22 -9.25 8.19
N CYS A 279 15.38 -8.76 9.10
CA CYS A 279 15.28 -7.33 9.40
C CYS A 279 14.63 -7.06 10.75
N SER A 280 14.89 -5.90 11.37
CA SER A 280 14.20 -5.53 12.60
C SER A 280 12.73 -5.20 12.32
N ILE A 281 11.84 -5.48 13.27
CA ILE A 281 10.44 -5.03 13.16
C ILE A 281 10.32 -3.58 13.67
N LEU A 282 9.52 -2.78 12.97
CA LEU A 282 9.11 -1.45 13.38
C LEU A 282 7.58 -1.37 13.31
N HIS A 283 6.93 -0.97 14.40
CA HIS A 283 5.48 -0.86 14.41
C HIS A 283 4.98 0.38 15.14
N SER A 284 3.79 0.86 14.75
CA SER A 284 3.07 1.97 15.37
C SER A 284 1.60 1.63 15.53
N SER A 285 0.94 2.22 16.52
CA SER A 285 -0.52 2.14 16.64
C SER A 285 -1.16 2.94 15.50
N LEU A 286 -2.03 2.30 14.73
CA LEU A 286 -2.78 2.91 13.62
C LEU A 286 -4.29 2.62 13.77
N SER A 287 -4.75 2.39 15.00
CA SER A 287 -6.08 1.86 15.30
C SER A 287 -7.21 2.70 14.68
N THR A 288 -7.11 4.03 14.73
CA THR A 288 -8.12 4.92 14.16
C THR A 288 -8.08 4.88 12.64
N ILE A 289 -6.88 4.91 12.05
CA ILE A 289 -6.68 4.84 10.60
C ILE A 289 -7.21 3.52 10.03
N GLU A 290 -6.88 2.40 10.67
CA GLU A 290 -7.32 1.06 10.30
C GLU A 290 -8.83 0.90 10.42
N THR A 291 -9.43 1.39 11.52
CA THR A 291 -10.87 1.25 11.77
C THR A 291 -11.70 2.09 10.80
N CYS A 292 -11.23 3.29 10.43
CA CYS A 292 -12.03 4.23 9.64
C CYS A 292 -11.71 4.22 8.14
N GLY A 293 -10.45 3.98 7.74
CA GLY A 293 -10.03 4.07 6.34
C GLY A 293 -9.84 2.71 5.66
N GLY A 294 -9.84 1.61 6.41
CA GLY A 294 -9.64 0.27 5.85
C GLY A 294 -8.23 -0.02 5.33
N GLY A 295 -7.31 0.94 5.38
CA GLY A 295 -5.88 0.79 5.09
C GLY A 295 -5.01 0.78 6.36
N SER A 296 -3.75 0.36 6.22
CA SER A 296 -2.78 0.29 7.34
C SER A 296 -1.40 0.81 6.89
N ALA A 297 -0.33 0.38 7.56
CA ALA A 297 1.02 0.92 7.44
C ALA A 297 1.52 1.01 5.99
N ARG A 298 1.38 -0.06 5.19
CA ARG A 298 1.81 -0.07 3.79
C ARG A 298 1.01 0.92 2.94
N CYS A 299 -0.30 1.03 3.16
CA CYS A 299 -1.14 1.93 2.37
C CYS A 299 -0.74 3.41 2.55
N MET A 300 -0.29 3.77 3.75
CA MET A 300 0.15 5.14 4.04
C MET A 300 1.51 5.52 3.43
N MET A 301 2.22 4.55 2.84
CA MET A 301 3.62 4.69 2.43
C MET A 301 3.77 4.45 0.93
N ALA A 302 3.93 5.52 0.15
CA ALA A 302 4.32 5.42 -1.24
C ALA A 302 5.86 5.42 -1.37
N GLU A 303 6.43 4.31 -1.84
CA GLU A 303 7.88 4.18 -1.98
C GLU A 303 8.43 5.05 -3.11
N VAL A 304 9.37 5.96 -2.80
CA VAL A 304 10.02 6.83 -3.80
C VAL A 304 11.34 6.19 -4.24
N PHE A 305 11.34 5.59 -5.42
CA PHE A 305 12.55 5.03 -6.05
C PHE A 305 13.22 5.97 -7.05
N LEU A 306 12.65 7.15 -7.30
CA LEU A 306 13.17 8.11 -8.27
C LEU A 306 14.66 8.38 -8.05
N PRO A 307 15.46 8.47 -9.13
CA PRO A 307 16.87 8.81 -9.02
C PRO A 307 17.01 10.24 -8.50
N LYS A 308 18.08 10.51 -7.74
CA LYS A 308 18.41 11.87 -7.30
C LYS A 308 19.41 12.50 -8.27
N GLY A 309 19.19 13.77 -8.62
CA GLY A 309 20.16 14.55 -9.36
C GLY A 309 21.47 14.66 -8.57
N ARG A 310 22.62 14.65 -9.26
CA ARG A 310 23.88 15.03 -8.61
C ARG A 310 23.80 16.51 -8.30
N VAL A 311 23.74 16.86 -7.02
CA VAL A 311 23.95 18.24 -6.53
C VAL A 311 25.43 18.60 -6.69
#